data_AF-A0A6I1KEZ5-F1
#
_entry.id   AF-A0A6I1KEZ5-F1
#
_cell.length_a   1.000
_cell.length_b   1.000
_cell.length_c   1.000
_cell.angle_alpha   90.00
_cell.angle_beta   90.00
_cell.angle_gamma   90.00
#
_symmetry.space_group_name_H-M   'P 1'
#
loop_
_entity.id
_entity.type
_entity.pdbx_description
1 polymer ?
#
loop_
_entity_poly.entity_id
_entity_poly.type
_entity_poly.pdbx_seq_one_letter_code
_entity_poly.pdbx_strand_id
1 'polypeptide(L)'
;MSKDSLKAHEKFGREQGINFPLLSDPEASMMKAYGAFGEKVMYGMKTTGAIRSTVVIGPDGTVVKHWPKVAKAETHPAEVLEFLKKR
;
A
#
# COMPACT_ATOMS: atom_id res chain seq x y z
N MET A 1 2.05 0.62 -3.91
CA MET A 1 1.62 -0.34 -4.94
C MET A 1 0.13 -0.17 -5.15
N SER A 2 -0.33 -0.19 -6.40
CA SER A 2 -1.77 -0.24 -6.75
C SER A 2 -1.96 -1.04 -8.04
N LYS A 3 -3.21 -1.15 -8.51
CA LYS A 3 -3.54 -1.79 -9.79
C LYS A 3 -3.30 -0.90 -11.02
N ASP A 4 -2.86 0.34 -10.80
CA ASP A 4 -2.70 1.29 -11.89
C ASP A 4 -1.55 0.87 -12.81
N SER A 5 -1.66 1.21 -14.10
CA SER A 5 -0.61 0.89 -15.07
C SER A 5 0.66 1.69 -14.80
N LEU A 6 1.79 1.21 -15.33
CA LEU A 6 3.06 1.94 -15.30
C LEU A 6 2.92 3.38 -15.83
N LYS A 7 2.20 3.59 -16.93
CA LYS A 7 1.95 4.93 -17.51
C LYS A 7 1.21 5.86 -16.53
N ALA A 8 0.22 5.32 -15.81
CA ALA A 8 -0.51 6.09 -14.80
C ALA A 8 0.39 6.44 -13.60
N HIS A 9 1.21 5.49 -13.14
CA HIS A 9 2.19 5.70 -12.08
C HIS A 9 3.27 6.71 -12.46
N GLU A 10 3.81 6.66 -13.68
CA GLU A 10 4.79 7.63 -14.19
C GLU A 10 4.21 9.04 -14.21
N LYS A 11 2.99 9.21 -14.72
CA LYS A 11 2.30 10.49 -14.72
C LYS A 11 2.10 11.01 -13.30
N PHE A 12 1.54 10.18 -12.42
CA PHE A 12 1.26 10.55 -11.03
C PHE A 12 2.54 10.89 -10.26
N GLY A 13 3.58 10.06 -10.38
CA GLY A 13 4.87 10.27 -9.73
C GLY A 13 5.50 11.59 -10.13
N ARG A 14 5.44 11.94 -11.43
CA ARG A 14 5.91 13.25 -11.92
C ARG A 14 5.08 14.41 -11.39
N GLU A 15 3.75 14.32 -11.44
CA GLU A 15 2.85 15.39 -11.01
C GLU A 15 2.92 15.67 -9.51
N GLN A 16 3.19 14.65 -8.69
CA GLN A 16 3.26 14.75 -7.23
C GLN A 16 4.69 14.87 -6.69
N GLY A 17 5.72 14.88 -7.56
CA GLY A 17 7.12 14.96 -7.14
C GLY A 17 7.59 13.76 -6.30
N ILE A 18 7.06 12.57 -6.56
CA ILE A 18 7.44 11.35 -5.83
C ILE A 18 8.86 10.94 -6.25
N ASN A 19 9.75 10.80 -5.27
CA ASN A 19 11.18 10.51 -5.48
C ASN A 19 11.55 9.04 -5.23
N PHE A 20 10.56 8.13 -5.24
CA PHE A 20 10.76 6.70 -5.07
C PHE A 20 9.87 5.89 -6.04
N PRO A 21 10.20 4.63 -6.34
CA PRO A 21 9.43 3.82 -7.27
C PRO A 21 8.00 3.56 -6.82
N LEU A 22 7.06 3.57 -7.77
CA LEU A 22 5.69 3.14 -7.57
C LEU A 22 5.46 1.81 -8.30
N LEU A 23 5.15 0.75 -7.55
CA LEU A 23 4.89 -0.57 -8.11
C LEU A 23 3.46 -0.67 -8.68
N SER A 24 3.40 -1.05 -9.96
CA SER A 24 2.18 -1.42 -10.70
C SER A 24 1.89 -2.91 -10.49
N ASP A 25 0.72 -3.27 -9.97
CA ASP A 25 0.23 -4.64 -9.79
C ASP A 25 -1.16 -4.82 -10.44
N PRO A 26 -1.25 -4.84 -11.78
CA PRO A 26 -2.54 -4.82 -12.50
C PRO A 26 -3.45 -6.01 -12.16
N GLU A 27 -2.85 -7.17 -11.90
CA GLU A 27 -3.54 -8.42 -11.54
C GLU A 27 -3.87 -8.53 -10.04
N ALA A 28 -3.42 -7.57 -9.24
CA ALA A 28 -3.52 -7.55 -7.79
C ALA A 28 -2.95 -8.82 -7.12
N SER A 29 -1.99 -9.50 -7.76
CA SER A 29 -1.47 -10.79 -7.27
C SER A 29 -0.68 -10.60 -5.98
N MET A 30 0.18 -9.58 -5.96
CA MET A 30 0.95 -9.19 -4.78
C MET A 30 0.03 -8.56 -3.73
N MET A 31 -0.89 -7.68 -4.13
CA MET A 31 -1.84 -7.08 -3.20
C MET A 31 -2.69 -8.14 -2.48
N LYS A 32 -3.15 -9.18 -3.17
CA LYS A 32 -3.88 -10.31 -2.55
C LYS A 32 -3.00 -11.08 -1.57
N ALA A 33 -1.74 -11.35 -1.91
CA ALA A 33 -0.80 -12.04 -1.02
C ALA A 33 -0.58 -11.30 0.30
N TYR A 34 -0.59 -9.97 0.28
CA TYR A 34 -0.49 -9.13 1.49
C TYR A 34 -1.84 -8.79 2.14
N GLY A 35 -2.97 -9.32 1.65
CA GLY A 35 -4.31 -8.96 2.15
C GLY A 35 -4.71 -7.51 1.86
N ALA A 36 -4.02 -6.84 0.92
CA ALA A 36 -4.25 -5.46 0.50
C ALA A 36 -5.31 -5.33 -0.60
N PHE A 37 -5.94 -6.42 -1.03
CA PHE A 37 -7.02 -6.43 -2.02
C PHE A 37 -8.05 -7.49 -1.67
N GLY A 38 -9.32 -7.10 -1.58
CA GLY A 38 -10.39 -8.02 -1.17
C GLY A 38 -11.77 -7.37 -1.13
N GLU A 39 -12.74 -8.08 -0.59
CA GLU A 39 -14.10 -7.57 -0.40
C GLU A 39 -14.13 -6.48 0.68
N LYS A 40 -14.82 -5.38 0.39
CA LYS A 40 -15.15 -4.33 1.35
C LYS A 40 -16.61 -3.93 1.18
N VAL A 41 -17.29 -3.73 2.30
CA VAL A 41 -18.65 -3.20 2.32
C VAL A 41 -18.55 -1.68 2.33
N MET A 42 -19.03 -1.04 1.27
CA MET A 42 -19.21 0.42 1.22
C MET A 42 -20.70 0.71 1.03
N TYR A 43 -21.28 1.45 1.98
CA TYR A 43 -22.69 1.85 1.93
C TYR A 43 -23.67 0.68 1.72
N GLY A 44 -23.43 -0.45 2.40
CA GLY A 44 -24.25 -1.66 2.27
C GLY A 44 -24.00 -2.49 1.02
N MET A 45 -23.19 -2.02 0.06
CA MET A 45 -22.81 -2.77 -1.13
C MET A 45 -21.44 -3.45 -0.94
N LYS A 46 -21.37 -4.74 -1.29
CA LYS A 46 -20.09 -5.46 -1.38
C LYS A 46 -19.36 -5.03 -2.65
N THR A 47 -18.17 -4.48 -2.49
CA THR A 47 -17.28 -4.11 -3.59
C THR A 47 -15.92 -4.76 -3.38
N THR A 48 -15.26 -5.19 -4.44
CA THR A 48 -13.89 -5.70 -4.35
C THR A 48 -12.92 -4.59 -4.69
N GLY A 49 -11.92 -4.36 -3.86
CA GLY A 49 -10.95 -3.30 -4.13
C GLY A 49 -9.75 -3.30 -3.21
N ALA A 50 -8.90 -2.29 -3.42
CA ALA A 50 -7.74 -2.06 -2.58
C ALA A 50 -8.16 -1.75 -1.13
N ILE A 51 -7.44 -2.37 -0.21
CA ILE A 51 -7.43 -2.10 1.23
C ILE A 51 -6.10 -1.40 1.51
N ARG A 52 -6.14 -0.16 2.00
CA ARG A 52 -4.92 0.61 2.29
C ARG A 52 -4.16 -0.13 3.40
N SER A 53 -2.96 -0.59 3.10
CA SER A 53 -2.10 -1.30 4.03
C SER A 53 -0.65 -0.87 3.86
N THR A 54 0.17 -1.17 4.86
CA THR A 54 1.61 -0.94 4.84
C THR A 54 2.32 -2.13 5.43
N VAL A 55 3.38 -2.58 4.75
CA VAL A 55 4.21 -3.70 5.17
C VAL A 55 5.65 -3.19 5.23
N VAL A 56 6.35 -3.54 6.31
CA VAL A 56 7.79 -3.32 6.41
C VAL A 56 8.45 -4.69 6.30
N ILE A 57 9.42 -4.78 5.39
CA ILE A 57 10.18 -5.99 5.08
C ILE A 57 11.62 -5.74 5.50
N GLY A 58 12.22 -6.68 6.23
CA GLY A 58 13.61 -6.65 6.66
C GLY A 58 14.59 -6.94 5.53
N PRO A 59 15.89 -6.70 5.74
CA PRO A 59 16.93 -6.95 4.74
C PRO A 59 17.07 -8.43 4.35
N ASP A 60 16.59 -9.34 5.19
CA ASP A 60 16.53 -10.78 4.98
C ASP A 60 15.26 -11.23 4.24
N GLY A 61 14.38 -10.30 3.86
CA GLY A 61 13.10 -10.58 3.22
C GLY A 61 11.97 -10.92 4.20
N THR A 62 12.21 -10.90 5.51
CA THR A 62 11.19 -11.22 6.51
C THR A 62 10.22 -10.05 6.68
N VAL A 63 8.91 -10.32 6.79
CA VAL A 63 7.93 -9.29 7.18
C VAL A 63 8.10 -8.96 8.66
N VAL A 64 8.56 -7.74 8.94
CA VAL A 64 8.86 -7.30 10.31
C VAL A 64 7.70 -6.55 10.97
N LYS A 65 6.80 -5.99 10.15
CA LYS A 65 5.55 -5.37 10.59
C LYS A 65 4.56 -5.29 9.45
N HIS A 66 3.29 -5.49 9.78
CA HIS A 66 2.18 -5.32 8.84
C HIS A 66 1.06 -4.50 9.51
N TRP A 67 0.65 -3.44 8.84
CA TRP A 67 -0.58 -2.70 9.11
C TRP A 67 -1.62 -3.09 8.04
N PRO A 68 -2.46 -4.11 8.28
CA PRO A 68 -3.38 -4.64 7.28
C PRO A 68 -4.49 -3.68 6.87
N LYS A 69 -4.82 -2.71 7.73
CA LYS A 69 -5.83 -1.68 7.45
C LYS A 69 -5.40 -0.34 8.03
N VAL A 70 -5.03 0.58 7.15
CA VAL A 70 -4.66 1.96 7.46
C VAL A 70 -5.89 2.84 7.26
N ALA A 71 -6.48 3.30 8.37
CA ALA A 71 -7.70 4.09 8.35
C ALA A 71 -7.46 5.56 8.00
N LYS A 72 -6.34 6.14 8.46
CA LYS A 72 -6.01 7.56 8.30
C LYS A 72 -4.71 7.69 7.52
N ALA A 73 -4.77 8.28 6.35
CA ALA A 73 -3.62 8.41 5.46
C ALA A 73 -2.62 9.45 5.98
N GLU A 74 -3.14 10.46 6.67
CA GLU A 74 -2.44 11.68 7.08
C GLU A 74 -1.46 11.41 8.21
N THR A 75 -1.85 10.54 9.16
CA THR A 75 -1.06 10.27 10.36
C THR A 75 -0.14 9.07 10.22
N HIS A 76 -0.38 8.21 9.23
CA HIS A 76 0.32 6.92 9.13
C HIS A 76 1.82 7.03 8.79
N PRO A 77 2.30 7.96 7.95
CA PRO A 77 3.74 8.09 7.68
C PRO A 77 4.57 8.32 8.96
N ALA A 78 4.07 9.11 9.90
CA ALA A 78 4.72 9.35 11.18
C ALA A 78 4.77 8.07 12.04
N GLU A 79 3.69 7.30 12.06
CA GLU A 79 3.63 6.00 12.76
C GLU A 79 4.66 5.01 12.21
N VAL A 80 4.77 4.91 10.89
CA VAL A 80 5.76 4.03 10.23
C VAL A 80 7.18 4.49 10.56
N LEU A 81 7.44 5.79 10.49
CA LEU A 81 8.76 6.35 10.82
C LEU A 81 9.15 6.08 12.28
N GLU A 82 8.23 6.27 13.22
CA GLU A 82 8.46 5.99 14.64
C GLU A 82 8.69 4.50 14.91
N PHE A 83 8.02 3.61 14.17
CA PHE A 83 8.32 2.18 14.23
C PHE A 83 9.74 1.88 13.74
N LEU A 84 10.16 2.47 12.61
CA LEU A 84 11.48 2.23 12.02
C LEU A 84 12.63 2.75 12.91
N LYS A 85 12.46 3.89 13.59
CA LYS A 85 13.47 4.46 14.50
C LYS A 85 13.74 3.62 15.76
N LYS A 86 12.77 2.80 16.17
CA LYS A 86 12.85 1.98 17.40
C LYS A 86 13.50 0.61 17.16
N ARG A 87 13.96 0.34 15.94
CA ARG A 87 14.59 -0.91 15.55
C ARG A 87 16.10 -0.78 15.41
#